data_AF-A0A928UX54-F1
#
_entry.id   AF-A0A928UX54-F1
#
_cell.length_a   1.000
_cell.length_b   1.000
_cell.length_c   1.000
_cell.angle_alpha   90.00
_cell.angle_beta   90.00
_cell.angle_gamma   90.00
#
_symmetry.space_group_name_H-M   'P 1'
#
loop_
_entity.id
_entity.type
_entity.pdbx_description
1 polymer ?
#
loop_
_entity_poly.entity_id
_entity_poly.type
_entity_poly.pdbx_seq_one_letter_code
_entity_poly.pdbx_strand_id
1 'polypeptide(L)'
;MRKIILYLLPFLFCLSCVDKKESVQPISLSIKNIYMDSVGIRVIHYMDGKELFDTIIASKDTFMMGNLKEDMYLLAIYWPRTFVPHQIYKDRSFNKEVGEYYNLTKAFYVEPKSSLVYEFYTDSLYTGEEIELNNITKVNVNVSQCQTCAVADEFWDNYTKFFDRKEVLVDELNLSFYRSIENKNKELSRTNFIKADSVKKSLLTDSLYKIDFDNLVQLHPESKASTFFVFYQLYLERDFEKYRNSFDILKGQALESKYYQMIKKQYDN
;
A
#
# COMPACT_ATOMS: atom_id res chain seq x y z
N MET A 1 51.95 -27.29 -44.74
CA MET A 1 51.67 -27.20 -43.29
C MET A 1 50.96 -25.89 -43.00
N ARG A 2 49.64 -25.89 -43.17
CA ARG A 2 48.73 -24.76 -42.92
C ARG A 2 47.63 -25.27 -41.98
N LYS A 3 47.13 -24.37 -41.14
CA LYS A 3 45.92 -24.46 -40.30
C LYS A 3 46.09 -25.07 -38.89
N ILE A 4 46.72 -24.30 -37.99
CA ILE A 4 46.43 -24.37 -36.55
C ILE A 4 46.37 -22.92 -36.00
N ILE A 5 45.48 -22.10 -36.54
CA ILE A 5 45.14 -20.80 -35.93
C ILE A 5 43.67 -20.54 -36.27
N LEU A 6 42.73 -21.28 -35.68
CA LEU A 6 41.30 -20.93 -35.79
C LEU A 6 40.40 -21.65 -34.75
N TYR A 7 40.84 -21.83 -33.51
CA TYR A 7 39.98 -22.47 -32.49
C TYR A 7 39.95 -21.78 -31.11
N LEU A 8 40.54 -20.59 -30.97
CA LEU A 8 40.50 -19.82 -29.71
C LEU A 8 39.49 -18.66 -29.70
N LEU A 9 38.65 -18.52 -30.73
CA LEU A 9 37.63 -17.47 -30.77
C LEU A 9 36.25 -17.78 -30.15
N PRO A 10 35.81 -19.03 -29.90
CA PRO A 10 34.50 -19.24 -29.26
C PRO A 10 34.57 -19.12 -27.73
N PHE A 11 35.77 -19.06 -27.13
CA PHE A 11 35.93 -18.92 -25.67
C PHE A 11 35.84 -17.47 -25.17
N LEU A 12 35.88 -16.47 -26.07
CA LEU A 12 35.78 -15.06 -25.71
C LEU A 12 34.35 -14.51 -25.69
N PHE A 13 33.33 -15.32 -26.04
CA PHE A 13 31.92 -14.91 -26.03
C PHE A 13 31.11 -15.42 -24.82
N CYS A 14 31.73 -16.11 -23.86
CA CYS A 14 31.05 -16.63 -22.66
C CYS A 14 31.25 -15.81 -21.37
N LEU A 15 31.87 -14.62 -21.43
CA LEU A 15 32.11 -13.78 -20.24
C LEU A 15 31.29 -12.48 -20.19
N SER A 16 30.33 -12.31 -21.11
CA SER A 16 29.47 -11.11 -21.18
C SER A 16 28.05 -11.33 -20.68
N CYS A 17 27.75 -12.41 -19.94
CA CYS A 17 26.64 -12.41 -18.99
C CYS A 17 27.15 -11.87 -17.65
N VAL A 18 27.68 -10.65 -17.68
CA VAL A 18 27.70 -9.84 -16.47
C VAL A 18 26.26 -9.46 -16.26
N ASP A 19 25.59 -10.14 -15.33
CA ASP A 19 24.36 -9.63 -14.74
C ASP A 19 24.62 -8.15 -14.45
N LYS A 20 23.92 -7.26 -15.17
CA LYS A 20 23.80 -5.86 -14.77
C LYS A 20 23.18 -5.93 -13.38
N LYS A 21 24.02 -5.96 -12.34
CA LYS A 21 23.59 -5.64 -10.98
C LYS A 21 23.03 -4.24 -11.10
N GLU A 22 21.70 -4.13 -11.18
CA GLU A 22 21.03 -2.85 -11.07
C GLU A 22 21.59 -2.20 -9.81
N SER A 23 22.19 -1.03 -10.00
CA SER A 23 22.71 -0.22 -8.91
C SER A 23 21.49 0.20 -8.09
N VAL A 24 21.18 -0.57 -7.05
CA VAL A 24 20.15 -0.20 -6.07
C VAL A 24 20.72 0.96 -5.28
N GLN A 25 20.18 2.15 -5.52
CA GLN A 25 20.54 3.34 -4.76
C GLN A 25 19.87 3.28 -3.38
N PRO A 26 20.52 3.82 -2.33
CA PRO A 26 19.91 3.90 -1.02
C PRO A 26 18.71 4.85 -1.05
N ILE A 27 17.70 4.55 -0.24
CA ILE A 27 16.47 5.32 -0.18
C ILE A 27 16.52 6.22 1.04
N SER A 28 16.17 7.48 0.87
CA SER A 28 16.10 8.42 1.98
C SER A 28 14.65 8.61 2.40
N LEU A 29 14.37 8.55 3.70
CA LEU A 29 13.06 8.88 4.26
C LEU A 29 13.20 10.12 5.14
N SER A 30 12.22 11.02 5.09
CA SER A 30 12.12 12.16 5.99
C SER A 30 10.71 12.23 6.54
N ILE A 31 10.58 12.56 7.82
CA ILE A 31 9.28 12.78 8.47
C ILE A 31 9.14 14.28 8.72
N LYS A 32 8.00 14.84 8.36
CA LYS A 32 7.70 16.27 8.53
C LYS A 32 6.38 16.45 9.27
N ASN A 33 6.25 17.61 9.90
CA ASN A 33 5.03 18.06 10.56
C ASN A 33 4.55 17.21 11.75
N ILE A 34 5.41 16.36 12.31
CA ILE A 34 5.18 15.67 13.58
C ILE A 34 6.11 16.29 14.63
N TYR A 35 5.53 17.00 15.61
CA TYR A 35 6.27 17.68 16.68
C TYR A 35 6.62 16.70 17.80
N MET A 36 7.64 15.88 17.55
CA MET A 36 8.21 14.93 18.51
C MET A 36 9.73 14.87 18.32
N ASP A 37 10.49 14.64 19.39
CA ASP A 37 11.95 14.52 19.28
C ASP A 37 12.36 13.28 18.49
N SER A 38 11.66 12.16 18.71
CA SER A 38 11.88 10.91 18.01
C SER A 38 10.60 10.15 17.77
N VAL A 39 10.57 9.37 16.70
CA VAL A 39 9.49 8.44 16.36
C VAL A 39 10.06 7.10 15.95
N GLY A 40 9.31 6.03 16.23
CA GLY A 40 9.55 4.72 15.67
C GLY A 40 9.16 4.70 14.20
N ILE A 41 9.93 4.01 13.38
CA ILE A 41 9.62 3.70 11.99
C ILE A 41 9.73 2.21 11.77
N ARG A 42 8.71 1.65 11.11
CA ARG A 42 8.70 0.26 10.67
C ARG A 42 8.38 0.21 9.19
N VAL A 43 9.17 -0.55 8.43
CA VAL A 43 8.92 -0.79 7.00
C VAL A 43 8.65 -2.26 6.75
N ILE A 44 7.52 -2.51 6.12
CA ILE A 44 7.01 -3.85 5.82
C ILE A 44 6.86 -3.95 4.31
N HIS A 45 7.33 -5.06 3.72
CA HIS A 45 7.06 -5.33 2.31
C HIS A 45 5.59 -5.71 2.14
N TYR A 46 4.89 -5.02 1.23
CA TYR A 46 3.43 -5.00 1.24
C TYR A 46 2.82 -6.38 0.92
N MET A 47 3.41 -7.11 -0.03
CA MET A 47 2.81 -8.35 -0.54
C MET A 47 3.03 -9.57 0.34
N ASP A 48 4.18 -9.67 1.02
CA ASP A 48 4.51 -10.84 1.87
C ASP A 48 4.41 -10.54 3.37
N GLY A 49 4.15 -9.28 3.75
CA GLY A 49 4.06 -8.84 5.14
C GLY A 49 5.39 -8.92 5.89
N LYS A 50 6.51 -9.12 5.20
CA LYS A 50 7.81 -9.25 5.85
C LYS A 50 8.27 -7.89 6.36
N GLU A 51 8.50 -7.81 7.66
CA GLU A 51 9.19 -6.68 8.26
C GLU A 51 10.64 -6.65 7.78
N LEU A 52 11.03 -5.51 7.22
CA LEU A 52 12.38 -5.28 6.71
C LEU A 52 13.20 -4.43 7.66
N PHE A 53 12.53 -3.58 8.43
CA PHE A 53 13.16 -2.59 9.28
C PHE A 53 12.23 -2.15 10.40
N ASP A 54 12.77 -1.98 11.60
CA ASP A 54 12.12 -1.35 12.75
C ASP A 54 13.20 -0.60 13.56
N THR A 55 13.10 0.73 13.67
CA THR A 55 14.04 1.55 14.45
C THR A 55 13.38 2.82 14.98
N ILE A 56 14.06 3.51 15.90
CA ILE A 56 13.71 4.86 16.32
C ILE A 56 14.62 5.87 15.61
N ILE A 57 14.02 6.92 15.03
CA ILE A 57 14.73 8.02 14.37
C ILE A 57 14.35 9.36 15.00
N ALA A 58 15.25 10.33 14.91
CA ALA A 58 14.92 11.71 15.24
C ALA A 58 13.97 12.27 14.16
N SER A 59 12.84 12.87 14.56
CA SER A 59 11.76 13.23 13.62
C SER A 59 12.15 14.31 12.62
N LYS A 60 13.27 15.02 12.82
CA LYS A 60 13.76 16.10 11.94
C LYS A 60 14.88 15.66 11.00
N ASP A 61 15.37 14.43 11.16
CA ASP A 61 16.51 13.94 10.39
C ASP A 61 16.05 13.14 9.17
N THR A 62 16.88 13.16 8.13
CA THR A 62 16.71 12.24 7.01
C THR A 62 17.31 10.90 7.40
N PHE A 63 16.48 9.87 7.40
CA PHE A 63 16.89 8.51 7.65
C PHE A 63 17.27 7.82 6.33
N MET A 64 18.49 7.32 6.23
CA MET A 64 18.95 6.54 5.09
C MET A 64 18.56 5.07 5.29
N MET A 65 17.58 4.62 4.52
CA MET A 65 17.20 3.22 4.44
C MET A 65 18.16 2.46 3.53
N GLY A 66 18.38 1.19 3.87
CA GLY A 66 19.14 0.28 3.01
C GLY A 66 18.50 0.06 1.64
N ASN A 67 19.13 -0.81 0.86
CA ASN A 67 18.73 -1.11 -0.51
C ASN A 67 17.41 -1.90 -0.56
N LEU A 68 16.29 -1.22 -0.82
CA LEU A 68 15.01 -1.87 -1.11
C LEU A 68 14.90 -2.19 -2.60
N LYS A 69 14.20 -3.28 -2.92
CA LYS A 69 13.87 -3.63 -4.30
C LYS A 69 12.71 -2.78 -4.81
N GLU A 70 12.56 -2.71 -6.12
CA GLU A 70 11.40 -2.09 -6.75
C GLU A 70 10.11 -2.86 -6.36
N ASP A 71 9.26 -2.24 -5.54
CA ASP A 71 7.97 -2.80 -5.10
C ASP A 71 7.15 -1.81 -4.26
N MET A 72 5.99 -2.25 -3.77
CA MET A 72 5.20 -1.61 -2.73
C MET A 72 5.64 -2.00 -1.32
N TYR A 73 5.68 -1.00 -0.46
CA TYR A 73 6.01 -1.12 0.95
C TYR A 73 4.99 -0.36 1.79
N LEU A 74 4.85 -0.76 3.05
CA LEU A 74 4.10 -0.05 4.07
C LEU A 74 5.07 0.57 5.06
N LEU A 75 5.02 1.89 5.20
CA LEU A 75 5.65 2.59 6.32
C LEU A 75 4.63 2.71 7.46
N ALA A 76 5.05 2.33 8.66
CA ALA A 76 4.36 2.67 9.90
C ALA A 76 5.27 3.59 10.73
N ILE A 77 4.78 4.79 11.04
CA ILE A 77 5.40 5.73 11.98
C ILE A 77 4.67 5.57 13.31
N TYR A 78 5.40 5.35 14.39
CA TYR A 78 4.78 4.97 15.66
C TYR A 78 5.44 5.61 16.88
N TRP A 79 4.66 5.74 17.95
CA TRP A 79 5.14 6.19 19.26
C TRP A 79 4.26 5.63 20.38
N PRO A 80 4.77 5.54 21.62
CA PRO A 80 3.96 5.14 22.76
C PRO A 80 2.76 6.08 22.93
N ARG A 81 1.56 5.53 23.12
CA ARG A 81 0.36 6.34 23.30
C ARG A 81 0.50 7.27 24.49
N THR A 82 0.10 8.52 24.29
CA THR A 82 0.04 9.55 25.34
C THR A 82 -1.39 9.71 25.85
N PHE A 83 -2.37 9.47 24.98
CA PHE A 83 -3.79 9.54 25.31
C PHE A 83 -4.36 8.15 25.57
N VAL A 84 -4.68 7.87 26.84
CA VAL A 84 -5.47 6.70 27.24
C VAL A 84 -6.89 7.18 27.59
N PRO A 85 -7.91 6.93 26.74
CA PRO A 85 -9.29 7.28 27.06
C PRO A 85 -9.70 6.79 28.46
N HIS A 86 -10.25 7.67 29.30
CA HIS A 86 -10.62 7.35 30.69
C HIS A 86 -11.69 6.23 30.80
N GLN A 87 -12.36 5.88 29.69
CA GLN A 87 -13.30 4.75 29.64
C GLN A 87 -12.60 3.37 29.72
N ILE A 88 -11.28 3.31 29.50
CA ILE A 88 -10.50 2.07 29.45
C ILE A 88 -10.30 1.42 30.84
N TYR A 89 -10.42 2.19 31.92
CA TYR A 89 -10.20 1.66 33.27
C TYR A 89 -11.35 0.81 33.82
N LYS A 90 -12.48 0.65 33.10
CA LYS A 90 -13.63 -0.13 33.58
C LYS A 90 -13.65 -1.60 33.17
N ASP A 91 -12.83 -2.05 32.22
CA ASP A 91 -12.85 -3.45 31.78
C ASP A 91 -11.46 -3.99 31.43
N ARG A 92 -10.98 -4.99 32.19
CA ARG A 92 -9.68 -5.65 31.97
C ARG A 92 -9.60 -6.37 30.62
N SER A 93 -10.72 -6.67 29.98
CA SER A 93 -10.77 -7.31 28.67
C SER A 93 -10.56 -6.33 27.50
N PHE A 94 -10.77 -5.02 27.71
CA PHE A 94 -10.63 -3.97 26.69
C PHE A 94 -9.19 -3.50 26.47
N ASN A 95 -8.29 -3.71 27.44
CA ASN A 95 -6.85 -3.42 27.30
C ASN A 95 -6.16 -4.20 26.16
N LYS A 96 -6.82 -5.19 25.56
CA LYS A 96 -6.30 -5.89 24.38
C LYS A 96 -6.58 -5.17 23.05
N GLU A 97 -7.55 -4.26 23.00
CA GLU A 97 -7.97 -3.62 21.74
C GLU A 97 -7.21 -2.31 21.47
N VAL A 98 -6.81 -1.59 22.51
CA VAL A 98 -6.01 -0.36 22.39
C VAL A 98 -4.54 -0.72 22.59
N GLY A 99 -3.81 -0.94 21.48
CA GLY A 99 -2.38 -1.26 21.53
C GLY A 99 -1.55 -0.16 22.20
N GLU A 100 -0.40 -0.53 22.77
CA GLU A 100 0.51 0.37 23.51
C GLU A 100 1.07 1.53 22.66
N TYR A 101 1.06 1.37 21.33
CA TYR A 101 1.58 2.33 20.38
C TYR A 101 0.46 2.92 19.52
N TYR A 102 0.60 4.21 19.21
CA TYR A 102 -0.13 4.83 18.11
C TYR A 102 0.64 4.64 16.81
N ASN A 103 -0.05 4.35 15.71
CA ASN A 103 0.58 4.12 14.41
C ASN A 103 -0.08 4.99 13.35
N LEU A 104 0.75 5.70 12.59
CA LEU A 104 0.41 6.31 11.32
C LEU A 104 0.95 5.44 10.20
N THR A 105 0.12 5.11 9.21
CA THR A 105 0.55 4.23 8.13
C THR A 105 0.42 4.89 6.76
N LYS A 106 1.35 4.57 5.87
CA LYS A 106 1.28 4.93 4.45
C LYS A 106 1.98 3.88 3.60
N ALA A 107 1.25 3.37 2.62
CA ALA A 107 1.83 2.52 1.61
C ALA A 107 2.43 3.38 0.49
N PHE A 108 3.59 2.97 -0.03
CA PHE A 108 4.35 3.73 -1.03
C PHE A 108 5.11 2.79 -1.96
N TYR A 109 5.33 3.24 -3.20
CA TYR A 109 6.12 2.51 -4.19
C TYR A 109 7.58 2.96 -4.14
N VAL A 110 8.49 2.00 -4.23
CA VAL A 110 9.92 2.23 -4.31
C VAL A 110 10.40 2.02 -5.73
N GLU A 111 11.11 3.01 -6.27
CA GLU A 111 11.86 2.88 -7.53
C GLU A 111 13.37 3.09 -7.26
N PRO A 112 14.17 2.00 -7.18
CA PRO A 112 15.55 2.05 -6.69
C PRO A 112 16.56 2.65 -7.69
N LYS A 113 16.10 2.98 -8.91
CA LYS A 113 16.95 3.53 -9.99
C LYS A 113 17.23 5.03 -9.83
N SER A 114 16.50 5.69 -8.94
CA SER A 114 16.60 7.12 -8.68
C SER A 114 16.94 7.35 -7.21
N SER A 115 17.88 8.25 -6.92
CA SER A 115 18.14 8.70 -5.55
C SER A 115 16.98 9.58 -5.09
N LEU A 116 15.97 8.96 -4.49
CA LEU A 116 14.73 9.61 -4.07
C LEU A 116 14.72 9.83 -2.56
N VAL A 117 14.20 10.99 -2.16
CA VAL A 117 13.81 11.28 -0.78
C VAL A 117 12.30 11.18 -0.70
N TYR A 118 11.80 10.21 0.08
CA TYR A 118 10.38 10.09 0.38
C TYR A 118 10.08 10.91 1.63
N GLU A 119 9.35 12.00 1.46
CA GLU A 119 8.97 12.87 2.58
C GLU A 119 7.56 12.50 3.04
N PHE A 120 7.43 11.98 4.25
CA PHE A 120 6.16 11.66 4.88
C PHE A 120 5.71 12.79 5.79
N TYR A 121 4.46 13.20 5.69
CA TYR A 121 3.99 14.39 6.39
C TYR A 121 2.52 14.31 6.78
N THR A 122 2.16 15.05 7.81
CA THR A 122 0.79 15.44 8.14
C THR A 122 0.47 16.81 7.55
N ASP A 123 -0.82 17.10 7.31
CA ASP A 123 -1.26 18.36 6.69
C ASP A 123 -0.92 19.62 7.50
N SER A 124 -0.71 19.46 8.80
CA SER A 124 -0.32 20.54 9.71
C SER A 124 0.67 20.00 10.74
N LEU A 125 1.42 20.92 11.36
CA LEU A 125 2.33 20.58 12.45
C LEU A 125 1.49 20.17 13.67
N TYR A 126 1.51 18.89 14.01
CA TYR A 126 0.80 18.33 15.15
C TYR A 126 1.76 17.73 16.16
N THR A 127 1.43 17.85 17.43
CA THR A 127 1.97 17.02 18.52
C THR A 127 1.42 15.59 18.41
N GLY A 128 2.11 14.62 19.01
CA GLY A 128 1.60 13.24 19.08
C GLY A 128 0.21 13.15 19.72
N GLU A 129 -0.04 13.94 20.76
CA GLU A 129 -1.33 14.04 21.45
C GLU A 129 -2.45 14.55 20.53
N GLU A 130 -2.20 15.59 19.73
CA GLU A 130 -3.18 16.12 18.78
C GLU A 130 -3.51 15.11 17.67
N ILE A 131 -2.52 14.33 17.22
CA ILE A 131 -2.74 13.25 16.25
C ILE A 131 -3.66 12.19 16.85
N GLU A 132 -3.38 11.77 18.09
CA GLU A 132 -4.19 10.79 18.83
C GLU A 132 -5.63 11.27 19.06
N LEU A 133 -5.81 12.52 19.51
CA LEU A 133 -7.11 13.12 19.80
C LEU A 133 -7.97 13.30 18.55
N ASN A 134 -7.35 13.67 17.43
CA ASN A 134 -8.04 13.83 16.15
C ASN A 134 -8.20 12.52 15.39
N ASN A 135 -7.73 11.40 15.96
CA ASN A 135 -7.73 10.08 15.35
C ASN A 135 -7.16 10.06 13.92
N ILE A 136 -6.06 10.80 13.71
CA ILE A 136 -5.38 10.84 12.42
C ILE A 136 -4.65 9.51 12.24
N THR A 137 -5.04 8.70 11.25
CA THR A 137 -4.45 7.36 11.03
C THR A 137 -3.55 7.25 9.80
N LYS A 138 -3.57 8.28 8.94
CA LYS A 138 -2.91 8.30 7.62
C LYS A 138 -1.86 9.41 7.59
N VAL A 139 -0.76 9.17 6.88
CA VAL A 139 0.23 10.21 6.50
C VAL A 139 0.31 10.33 4.99
N ASN A 140 0.63 11.53 4.54
CA ASN A 140 0.87 11.81 3.12
C ASN A 140 2.33 11.52 2.79
N VAL A 141 2.61 11.31 1.50
CA VAL A 141 3.97 11.14 0.99
C VAL A 141 4.18 12.07 -0.20
N ASN A 142 5.31 12.77 -0.22
CA ASN A 142 5.73 13.54 -1.37
C ASN A 142 6.64 12.66 -2.24
N VAL A 143 6.19 12.38 -3.46
CA VAL A 143 6.91 11.56 -4.45
C VAL A 143 7.18 12.32 -5.74
N SER A 144 7.27 13.65 -5.68
CA SER A 144 7.37 14.57 -6.83
C SER A 144 8.43 14.23 -7.90
N GLN A 145 9.45 13.44 -7.56
CA GLN A 145 10.53 13.04 -8.46
C GLN A 145 10.37 11.63 -9.04
N CYS A 146 9.28 10.91 -8.73
CA CYS A 146 9.04 9.54 -9.17
C CYS A 146 7.64 9.39 -9.77
N GLN A 147 7.56 9.34 -11.10
CA GLN A 147 6.28 9.23 -11.81
C GLN A 147 5.54 7.93 -11.49
N THR A 148 6.25 6.79 -11.44
CA THR A 148 5.64 5.50 -11.06
C THR A 148 5.12 5.54 -9.62
N CYS A 149 5.81 6.23 -8.71
CA CYS A 149 5.38 6.39 -7.34
C CYS A 149 4.14 7.27 -7.22
N ALA A 150 4.04 8.34 -8.02
CA ALA A 150 2.84 9.17 -8.10
C ALA A 150 1.63 8.36 -8.58
N VAL A 151 1.80 7.55 -9.64
CA VAL A 151 0.75 6.63 -10.11
C VAL A 151 0.34 5.66 -9.01
N ALA A 152 1.31 5.09 -8.27
CA ALA A 152 0.99 4.18 -7.17
C ALA A 152 0.20 4.87 -6.03
N ASP A 153 0.49 6.15 -5.76
CA ASP A 153 -0.25 6.94 -4.79
C ASP A 153 -1.70 7.19 -5.23
N GLU A 154 -1.93 7.47 -6.53
CA GLU A 154 -3.29 7.59 -7.10
C GLU A 154 -4.11 6.29 -6.93
N PHE A 155 -3.50 5.13 -7.20
CA PHE A 155 -4.15 3.84 -6.98
C PHE A 155 -4.48 3.59 -5.49
N TRP A 156 -3.57 3.95 -4.59
CA TRP A 156 -3.84 3.81 -3.16
C TRP A 156 -4.89 4.76 -2.63
N ASP A 157 -4.95 5.99 -3.14
CA ASP A 157 -6.02 6.93 -2.81
C ASP A 157 -7.38 6.39 -3.25
N ASN A 158 -7.48 5.85 -4.48
CA ASN A 158 -8.71 5.20 -4.94
C ASN A 158 -9.12 4.02 -4.04
N TYR A 159 -8.16 3.15 -3.67
CA TYR A 159 -8.41 2.04 -2.75
C TYR A 159 -8.85 2.54 -1.36
N THR A 160 -8.18 3.56 -0.83
CA THR A 160 -8.50 4.16 0.47
C THR A 160 -9.93 4.73 0.49
N LYS A 161 -10.30 5.49 -0.55
CA LYS A 161 -11.65 6.04 -0.72
C LYS A 161 -12.71 4.95 -0.80
N PHE A 162 -12.40 3.79 -1.38
CA PHE A 162 -13.30 2.63 -1.38
C PHE A 162 -13.58 2.11 0.04
N PHE A 163 -12.55 1.96 0.89
CA PHE A 163 -12.76 1.55 2.28
C PHE A 163 -13.51 2.61 3.09
N ASP A 164 -13.19 3.88 2.90
CA ASP A 164 -13.88 4.99 3.58
C ASP A 164 -15.39 4.98 3.21
N ARG A 165 -15.74 4.77 1.92
CA ARG A 165 -17.14 4.62 1.48
C ARG A 165 -17.81 3.39 2.07
N LYS A 166 -17.10 2.26 2.17
CA LYS A 166 -17.63 1.04 2.79
C LYS A 166 -17.93 1.24 4.27
N GLU A 167 -17.05 1.93 5.00
CA GLU A 167 -17.24 2.22 6.42
C GLU A 167 -18.49 3.09 6.63
N VAL A 168 -18.63 4.17 5.86
CA VAL A 168 -19.84 5.03 5.90
C VAL A 168 -21.11 4.21 5.64
N LEU A 169 -21.13 3.36 4.61
CA LEU A 169 -22.30 2.53 4.31
C LEU A 169 -22.63 1.55 5.44
N VAL A 170 -21.61 0.96 6.07
CA VAL A 170 -21.78 0.07 7.22
C VAL A 170 -22.39 0.83 8.39
N ASP A 171 -21.92 2.04 8.68
CA ASP A 171 -22.42 2.86 9.77
C ASP A 171 -23.86 3.31 9.55
N GLU A 172 -24.21 3.69 8.32
CA GLU A 172 -25.59 4.00 7.93
C GLU A 172 -26.53 2.80 8.14
N LEU A 173 -26.09 1.60 7.74
CA LEU A 173 -26.87 0.36 7.92
C LEU A 173 -27.00 -0.01 9.40
N ASN A 174 -25.95 0.15 10.20
CA ASN A 174 -26.00 -0.08 11.64
C ASN A 174 -26.94 0.91 12.33
N LEU A 175 -26.88 2.19 11.98
CA LEU A 175 -27.79 3.21 12.51
C LEU A 175 -29.25 2.89 12.16
N SER A 176 -29.51 2.48 10.92
CA SER A 176 -30.83 2.07 10.46
C SER A 176 -31.33 0.80 11.17
N PHE A 177 -30.43 -0.14 11.47
CA PHE A 177 -30.70 -1.31 12.30
C PHE A 177 -31.17 -0.92 13.70
N TYR A 178 -30.41 -0.08 14.42
CA TYR A 178 -30.76 0.34 15.78
C TYR A 178 -32.09 1.11 15.82
N ARG A 179 -32.32 2.04 14.89
CA ARG A 179 -33.62 2.74 14.75
C ARG A 179 -34.78 1.77 14.49
N SER A 180 -34.55 0.70 13.73
CA SER A 180 -35.58 -0.31 13.46
C SER A 180 -35.90 -1.16 14.68
N ILE A 181 -34.93 -1.40 15.57
CA ILE A 181 -35.15 -2.05 16.87
C ILE A 181 -36.03 -1.17 17.76
N GLU A 182 -35.70 0.13 17.87
CA GLU A 182 -36.48 1.10 18.65
C GLU A 182 -37.93 1.17 18.18
N ASN A 183 -38.13 1.15 16.86
CA ASN A 183 -39.46 1.15 16.22
C ASN A 183 -40.14 -0.23 16.20
N LYS A 184 -39.57 -1.25 16.86
CA LYS A 184 -40.08 -2.64 16.91
C LYS A 184 -40.29 -3.29 15.54
N ASN A 185 -39.60 -2.82 14.50
CA ASN A 185 -39.63 -3.40 13.16
C ASN A 185 -38.55 -4.49 13.01
N LYS A 186 -38.95 -5.73 13.29
CA LYS A 186 -38.05 -6.91 13.30
C LYS A 186 -37.54 -7.28 11.90
N GLU A 187 -38.33 -7.05 10.85
CA GLU A 187 -37.94 -7.41 9.48
C GLU A 187 -36.88 -6.45 8.94
N LEU A 188 -37.09 -5.15 9.13
CA LEU A 188 -36.16 -4.12 8.67
C LEU A 188 -34.83 -4.17 9.44
N SER A 189 -34.87 -4.41 10.76
CA SER A 189 -33.66 -4.63 11.56
C SER A 189 -32.86 -5.82 11.05
N ARG A 190 -33.49 -7.01 10.90
CA ARG A 190 -32.80 -8.18 10.34
C ARG A 190 -32.18 -7.90 8.97
N THR A 191 -32.93 -7.22 8.09
CA THR A 191 -32.47 -6.86 6.74
C THR A 191 -31.23 -5.97 6.79
N ASN A 192 -31.25 -4.91 7.60
CA ASN A 192 -30.12 -3.99 7.72
C ASN A 192 -28.88 -4.66 8.34
N PHE A 193 -29.07 -5.54 9.34
CA PHE A 193 -27.98 -6.32 9.92
C PHE A 193 -27.31 -7.23 8.90
N ILE A 194 -28.10 -8.00 8.12
CA ILE A 194 -27.57 -8.89 7.08
C ILE A 194 -26.83 -8.07 6.00
N LYS A 195 -27.36 -6.91 5.62
CA LYS A 195 -26.70 -6.01 4.66
C LYS A 195 -25.38 -5.48 5.21
N ALA A 196 -25.34 -5.01 6.46
CA ALA A 196 -24.12 -4.50 7.07
C ALA A 196 -23.04 -5.59 7.16
N ASP A 197 -23.41 -6.80 7.57
CA ASP A 197 -22.51 -7.95 7.63
C ASP A 197 -22.00 -8.35 6.23
N SER A 198 -22.88 -8.33 5.23
CA SER A 198 -22.53 -8.58 3.82
C SER A 198 -21.53 -7.55 3.29
N VAL A 199 -21.77 -6.24 3.53
CA VAL A 199 -20.84 -5.17 3.13
C VAL A 199 -19.50 -5.32 3.83
N LYS A 200 -19.48 -5.61 5.14
CA LYS A 200 -18.22 -5.85 5.88
C LYS A 200 -17.42 -6.98 5.24
N LYS A 201 -18.07 -8.10 4.92
CA LYS A 201 -17.42 -9.31 4.38
C LYS A 201 -17.06 -9.23 2.90
N SER A 202 -17.78 -8.44 2.11
CA SER A 202 -17.60 -8.39 0.66
C SER A 202 -16.56 -7.34 0.25
N LEU A 203 -15.55 -7.73 -0.53
CA LEU A 203 -14.68 -6.79 -1.23
C LEU A 203 -15.37 -6.13 -2.45
N LEU A 204 -16.59 -6.56 -2.79
CA LEU A 204 -17.24 -6.31 -4.09
C LEU A 204 -18.39 -5.29 -4.05
N THR A 205 -18.66 -4.64 -2.92
CA THR A 205 -19.87 -3.80 -2.79
C THR A 205 -19.77 -2.42 -3.44
N ASP A 206 -18.69 -2.12 -4.16
CA ASP A 206 -18.51 -0.81 -4.80
C ASP A 206 -18.12 -0.93 -6.27
N SER A 207 -19.10 -0.74 -7.17
CA SER A 207 -18.86 -0.68 -8.60
C SER A 207 -18.06 0.56 -9.03
N LEU A 208 -18.11 1.65 -8.26
CA LEU A 208 -17.33 2.86 -8.55
C LEU A 208 -15.84 2.57 -8.45
N TYR A 209 -15.44 1.80 -7.42
CA TYR A 209 -14.05 1.40 -7.27
C TYR A 209 -13.50 0.70 -8.52
N LYS A 210 -14.26 -0.24 -9.11
CA LYS A 210 -13.83 -0.96 -10.32
C LYS A 210 -13.73 -0.03 -11.53
N ILE A 211 -14.68 0.88 -11.70
CA ILE A 211 -14.66 1.87 -12.79
C ILE A 211 -13.43 2.77 -12.66
N ASP A 212 -13.19 3.33 -11.47
CA ASP A 212 -12.05 4.20 -11.20
C ASP A 212 -10.73 3.44 -11.36
N PHE A 213 -10.67 2.19 -10.91
CA PHE A 213 -9.53 1.30 -11.11
C PHE A 213 -9.23 1.09 -12.60
N ASP A 214 -10.22 0.71 -13.40
CA ASP A 214 -10.03 0.48 -14.83
C ASP A 214 -9.59 1.76 -15.55
N ASN A 215 -10.17 2.90 -15.19
CA ASN A 215 -9.78 4.19 -15.72
C ASN A 215 -8.32 4.52 -15.37
N LEU A 216 -7.87 4.27 -14.14
CA LEU A 216 -6.47 4.50 -13.74
C LEU A 216 -5.50 3.62 -14.54
N VAL A 217 -5.84 2.34 -14.78
CA VAL A 217 -5.00 1.46 -15.60
C VAL A 217 -4.99 1.94 -17.07
N GLN A 218 -6.11 2.43 -17.60
CA GLN A 218 -6.19 3.00 -18.95
C GLN A 218 -5.41 4.31 -19.10
N LEU A 219 -5.37 5.15 -18.06
CA LEU A 219 -4.60 6.39 -18.06
C LEU A 219 -3.10 6.13 -17.94
N HIS A 220 -2.71 5.09 -17.19
CA HIS A 220 -1.31 4.75 -16.91
C HIS A 220 -0.92 3.33 -17.37
N PRO A 221 -1.16 2.94 -18.64
CA PRO A 221 -0.98 1.57 -19.10
C PRO A 221 0.50 1.17 -19.19
N GLU A 222 1.39 2.16 -19.17
CA GLU A 222 2.85 1.96 -19.24
C GLU A 222 3.51 1.87 -17.86
N SER A 223 2.80 2.16 -16.78
CA SER A 223 3.38 2.20 -15.43
C SER A 223 3.53 0.81 -14.82
N LYS A 224 4.69 0.54 -14.20
CA LYS A 224 4.90 -0.67 -13.40
C LYS A 224 3.98 -0.76 -12.18
N ALA A 225 3.55 0.38 -11.65
CA ALA A 225 2.56 0.44 -10.58
C ALA A 225 1.22 -0.13 -11.04
N SER A 226 0.78 0.18 -12.27
CA SER A 226 -0.46 -0.39 -12.82
C SER A 226 -0.41 -1.92 -12.86
N THR A 227 0.71 -2.51 -13.28
CA THR A 227 0.89 -3.98 -13.22
C THR A 227 0.83 -4.52 -11.79
N PHE A 228 1.47 -3.84 -10.83
CA PHE A 228 1.39 -4.23 -9.42
C PHE A 228 -0.07 -4.26 -8.96
N PHE A 229 -0.84 -3.20 -9.25
CA PHE A 229 -2.21 -3.08 -8.78
C PHE A 229 -3.16 -4.06 -9.47
N VAL A 230 -2.99 -4.35 -10.76
CA VAL A 230 -3.71 -5.43 -11.45
C VAL A 230 -3.41 -6.78 -10.80
N PHE A 231 -2.14 -7.07 -10.50
CA PHE A 231 -1.77 -8.31 -9.82
C PHE A 231 -2.35 -8.38 -8.41
N TYR A 232 -2.31 -7.27 -7.66
CA TYR A 232 -2.86 -7.18 -6.32
C TYR A 232 -4.37 -7.46 -6.30
N GLN A 233 -5.13 -6.89 -7.23
CA GLN A 233 -6.57 -7.16 -7.36
C GLN A 233 -6.84 -8.63 -7.70
N LEU A 234 -6.08 -9.21 -8.63
CA LEU A 234 -6.19 -10.63 -8.96
C LEU A 234 -5.86 -11.53 -7.77
N TYR A 235 -4.86 -11.16 -6.97
CA TYR A 235 -4.48 -11.90 -5.76
C TYR A 235 -5.58 -11.86 -4.69
N LEU A 236 -6.21 -10.70 -4.50
CA LEU A 236 -7.30 -10.53 -3.53
C LEU A 236 -8.61 -11.19 -3.97
N GLU A 237 -9.04 -10.94 -5.20
CA GLU A 237 -10.38 -11.34 -5.66
C GLU A 237 -10.40 -12.71 -6.34
N ARG A 238 -9.29 -13.12 -6.96
CA ARG A 238 -9.18 -14.36 -7.76
C ARG A 238 -10.18 -14.47 -8.93
N ASP A 239 -10.75 -13.34 -9.36
CA ASP A 239 -11.61 -13.25 -10.54
C ASP A 239 -10.81 -12.79 -11.75
N PHE A 240 -10.29 -13.76 -12.52
CA PHE A 240 -9.42 -13.48 -13.65
C PHE A 240 -10.14 -12.78 -14.81
N GLU A 241 -11.40 -13.14 -15.08
CA GLU A 241 -12.16 -12.53 -16.18
C GLU A 241 -12.42 -11.04 -15.91
N LYS A 242 -12.74 -10.69 -14.66
CA LYS A 242 -13.05 -9.30 -14.26
C LYS A 242 -11.91 -8.31 -14.53
N TYR A 243 -10.65 -8.74 -14.40
CA TYR A 243 -9.47 -7.87 -14.58
C TYR A 243 -8.72 -8.11 -15.90
N ARG A 244 -9.26 -8.96 -16.78
CA ARG A 244 -8.61 -9.30 -18.05
C ARG A 244 -8.37 -8.09 -18.94
N ASN A 245 -9.39 -7.25 -19.12
CA ASN A 245 -9.26 -6.02 -19.90
C ASN A 245 -8.17 -5.10 -19.34
N SER A 246 -8.09 -4.96 -18.01
CA SER A 246 -7.08 -4.12 -17.35
C SER A 246 -5.67 -4.69 -17.54
N PHE A 247 -5.53 -6.02 -17.61
CA PHE A 247 -4.26 -6.68 -17.94
C PHE A 247 -3.87 -6.51 -19.41
N ASP A 248 -4.81 -6.73 -20.34
CA ASP A 248 -4.56 -6.73 -21.78
C ASP A 248 -4.09 -5.37 -22.32
N ILE A 249 -4.44 -4.27 -21.64
CA ILE A 249 -4.02 -2.92 -22.01
C ILE A 249 -2.63 -2.54 -21.50
N LEU A 250 -2.03 -3.31 -20.59
CA LEU A 250 -0.68 -3.04 -20.05
C LEU A 250 0.36 -3.14 -21.16
N LYS A 251 1.28 -2.18 -21.22
CA LYS A 251 2.32 -2.07 -22.25
C LYS A 251 3.58 -1.37 -21.73
N GLY A 252 4.61 -1.23 -22.55
CA GLY A 252 5.82 -0.47 -22.18
C GLY A 252 6.48 -0.98 -20.89
N GLN A 253 6.81 -0.07 -19.96
CA GLN A 253 7.50 -0.42 -18.71
C GLN A 253 6.66 -1.32 -17.80
N ALA A 254 5.32 -1.30 -17.92
CA ALA A 254 4.42 -2.19 -17.19
C ALA A 254 4.76 -3.68 -17.42
N LEU A 255 5.27 -4.01 -18.61
CA LEU A 255 5.69 -5.37 -18.99
C LEU A 255 6.98 -5.82 -18.30
N GLU A 256 7.80 -4.87 -17.83
CA GLU A 256 9.05 -5.12 -17.12
C GLU A 256 8.84 -5.42 -15.63
N SER A 257 7.64 -5.13 -15.09
CA SER A 257 7.29 -5.46 -13.72
C SER A 257 7.34 -6.97 -13.49
N LYS A 258 7.94 -7.40 -12.36
CA LYS A 258 8.02 -8.81 -11.98
C LYS A 258 6.65 -9.50 -11.91
N TYR A 259 5.59 -8.73 -11.65
CA TYR A 259 4.22 -9.20 -11.55
C TYR A 259 3.58 -9.49 -12.91
N TYR A 260 4.04 -8.84 -13.99
CA TYR A 260 3.45 -9.04 -15.32
C TYR A 260 3.53 -10.50 -15.75
N GLN A 261 4.71 -11.11 -15.61
CA GLN A 261 4.93 -12.51 -15.97
C GLN A 261 4.14 -13.47 -15.06
N MET A 262 3.87 -13.08 -13.82
CA MET A 262 3.04 -13.88 -12.92
C MET A 262 1.58 -13.87 -13.36
N ILE A 263 1.04 -12.69 -13.71
CA ILE A 263 -0.32 -12.55 -14.23
C ILE A 263 -0.46 -13.29 -15.57
N LYS A 264 0.48 -13.06 -16.50
CA LYS A 264 0.45 -13.66 -17.83
C LYS A 264 0.36 -15.18 -17.78
N LYS A 265 1.17 -15.83 -16.93
CA LYS A 265 1.11 -17.28 -16.72
C LYS A 265 -0.26 -17.76 -16.22
N GLN A 266 -1.04 -16.94 -15.53
CA GLN A 266 -2.38 -17.32 -15.10
C GLN A 266 -3.40 -17.23 -16.24
N TYR A 267 -3.25 -16.31 -17.19
CA TYR A 267 -4.13 -16.21 -18.36
C TYR A 267 -3.77 -17.16 -19.49
N ASP A 268 -2.50 -17.57 -19.58
CA ASP A 268 -2.03 -18.51 -20.61
C ASP A 268 -2.31 -19.99 -20.25
N ASN A 269 -2.65 -20.29 -18.98
CA ASN A 269 -3.01 -21.62 -18.48
C ASN A 269 -4.52 -21.83 -18.42
#